data_AF-A0A520JWJ3-F1
#
_entry.id   AF-A0A520JWJ3-F1
#
_cell.length_a   1.000
_cell.length_b   1.000
_cell.length_c   1.000
_cell.angle_alpha   90.00
_cell.angle_beta   90.00
_cell.angle_gamma   90.00
#
_symmetry.space_group_name_H-M   'P 1'
#
loop_
_entity.id
_entity.type
_entity.pdbx_description
1 polymer ?
#
loop_
_entity_poly.entity_id
_entity_poly.type
_entity_poly.pdbx_seq_one_letter_code
_entity_poly.pdbx_strand_id
1 'polypeptide(L)' 'MADHIIDTGPDDGGSGHVVAAGTPEKIVEADGSYAGRFLGLVPGDRGLMDGFFGIAPTKNDPYQEL' A
#
# COMPACT_ATOMS: atom_id res chain seq x y z
N MET A 1 -3.35 3.17 -14.80
CA MET A 1 -3.05 4.53 -14.32
C MET A 1 -4.28 5.02 -13.59
N ALA A 2 -4.14 5.46 -12.35
CA ALA A 2 -5.24 5.95 -11.52
C ALA A 2 -4.78 7.23 -10.84
N ASP A 3 -5.60 8.28 -10.92
CA ASP A 3 -5.32 9.55 -10.24
C ASP A 3 -5.69 9.50 -8.76
N HIS A 4 -6.57 8.55 -8.39
CA HIS A 4 -7.09 8.39 -7.04
C HIS A 4 -7.48 6.94 -6.76
N ILE A 5 -7.25 6.51 -5.53
CA ILE A 5 -7.56 5.17 -5.00
C ILE A 5 -8.33 5.34 -3.69
N ILE A 6 -9.28 4.44 -3.45
CA ILE A 6 -9.94 4.25 -2.16
C ILE A 6 -9.60 2.82 -1.74
N ASP A 7 -8.85 2.69 -0.65
CA ASP A 7 -8.53 1.40 -0.05
C ASP A 7 -9.50 1.11 1.10
N THR A 8 -10.05 -0.09 1.08
CA THR A 8 -11.13 -0.52 1.97
C THR A 8 -10.75 -1.82 2.67
N GLY A 9 -11.14 -1.98 3.93
CA GLY A 9 -10.93 -3.21 4.66
C GLY A 9 -11.45 -3.18 6.10
N PRO A 10 -11.29 -4.31 6.83
CA PRO A 10 -11.14 -5.65 6.28
C PRO A 10 -12.51 -6.18 5.82
N ASP A 11 -12.53 -7.01 4.78
CA ASP A 11 -13.71 -7.85 4.55
C ASP A 11 -13.33 -9.31 4.33
N ASP A 12 -13.39 -10.04 5.43
CA ASP A 12 -13.47 -11.50 5.55
C ASP A 12 -14.83 -11.92 6.17
N GLY A 13 -15.88 -11.09 6.01
CA GLY A 13 -17.24 -11.35 6.50
C GLY A 13 -17.75 -10.34 7.53
N GLY A 14 -17.22 -9.12 7.55
CA GLY A 14 -17.50 -8.07 8.54
C GLY A 14 -18.13 -6.80 7.94
N SER A 15 -18.08 -5.68 8.68
CA SER A 15 -18.41 -4.36 8.14
C SER A 15 -17.15 -3.68 7.60
N GLY A 16 -17.04 -3.52 6.29
CA GLY A 16 -15.94 -2.80 5.66
C GLY A 16 -15.93 -1.32 6.03
N HIS A 17 -14.73 -0.74 6.14
CA HIS A 17 -14.53 0.71 6.28
C HIS A 17 -13.43 1.18 5.33
N VAL A 18 -13.36 2.50 5.13
CA VAL A 18 -12.28 3.12 4.36
C VAL A 18 -11.03 3.13 5.22
N VAL A 19 -9.99 2.45 4.75
CA VAL A 19 -8.67 2.38 5.39
C VAL A 19 -7.82 3.57 4.94
N ALA A 20 -7.86 3.89 3.64
CA ALA A 20 -7.15 5.04 3.07
C ALA A 20 -7.83 5.56 1.79
N ALA A 21 -7.61 6.82 1.44
CA ALA A 21 -8.09 7.40 0.19
C ALA A 21 -7.13 8.51 -0.29
N GLY A 22 -6.71 8.48 -1.56
CA GLY A 22 -5.75 9.45 -2.09
C GLY A 22 -5.10 9.03 -3.39
N THR A 23 -4.02 9.70 -3.77
CA THR A 23 -3.19 9.31 -4.93
C THR A 23 -2.46 8.00 -4.64
N PRO A 24 -1.94 7.27 -5.65
CA PRO A 24 -1.17 6.05 -5.43
C PRO A 24 -0.04 6.21 -4.42
N GLU A 25 0.69 7.32 -4.47
CA GLU A 25 1.80 7.63 -3.55
C GLU A 25 1.29 7.76 -2.11
N LYS A 26 0.14 8.42 -1.91
CA LYS A 26 -0.49 8.55 -0.58
C LYS A 26 -0.97 7.22 -0.03
N ILE A 27 -1.41 6.30 -0.88
CA ILE A 27 -1.83 4.96 -0.44
C ILE A 27 -0.62 4.13 -0.02
N VAL A 28 0.51 4.25 -0.71
CA VAL A 28 1.76 3.56 -0.32
C VAL A 28 2.25 3.98 1.06
N GLU A 29 2.02 5.24 1.45
CA GLU A 29 2.38 5.77 2.77
C GLU A 29 1.37 5.44 3.88
N ALA A 30 0.20 4.89 3.55
CA ALA A 30 -0.88 4.67 4.53
C ALA A 30 -0.62 3.43 5.40
N ASP A 31 -0.30 3.65 6.67
CA ASP A 31 -0.17 2.58 7.68
C ASP A 31 -1.47 1.77 7.79
N GLY A 32 -1.42 0.48 7.45
CA GLY A 32 -2.57 -0.43 7.48
C GLY A 32 -3.25 -0.68 6.12
N SER A 33 -2.86 0.04 5.07
CA SER A 33 -3.35 -0.23 3.71
C SER A 33 -2.73 -1.51 3.16
N TYR A 34 -3.55 -2.55 2.95
CA TYR A 34 -3.05 -3.78 2.33
C TYR A 34 -2.67 -3.52 0.87
N ALA A 35 -3.46 -2.74 0.14
CA ALA A 35 -3.16 -2.36 -1.24
C ALA A 35 -1.87 -1.53 -1.34
N GLY A 36 -1.66 -0.57 -0.43
CA GLY A 36 -0.47 0.29 -0.37
C GLY A 36 0.84 -0.48 -0.32
N ARG A 37 0.86 -1.61 0.39
CA ARG A 37 2.04 -2.49 0.50
C ARG A 37 2.50 -3.09 -0.84
N PHE A 38 1.58 -3.30 -1.78
CA PHE A 38 1.88 -3.88 -3.08
C PHE A 38 1.94 -2.84 -4.21
N LEU A 39 1.27 -1.69 -4.05
CA LEU A 39 1.31 -0.61 -5.04
C LEU A 39 2.74 -0.12 -5.29
N GLY A 40 3.58 -0.04 -4.27
CA GLY A 40 4.99 0.32 -4.40
C GLY A 40 5.85 -0.72 -5.16
N LEU A 41 5.35 -1.94 -5.37
CA LEU A 41 6.05 -3.00 -6.09
C LEU A 41 5.77 -2.99 -7.59
N VAL A 42 4.73 -2.28 -8.05
CA VAL A 42 4.38 -2.22 -9.47
C VAL A 42 5.25 -1.15 -10.14
N PRO A 43 6.11 -1.51 -11.10
CA PRO A 43 6.91 -0.53 -11.83
C PRO A 43 6.01 0.26 -12.78
N GLY A 44 5.55 1.42 -12.35
CA GLY A 44 4.74 2.33 -13.14
C GLY A 44 5.04 3.77 -12.75
N ASP A 45 5.64 4.50 -13.69
CA ASP A 45 6.00 5.92 -13.61
C ASP A 45 7.20 6.28 -12.70
N ARG A 46 8.39 6.05 -13.24
CA ARG A 46 9.67 6.81 -13.13
C ARG A 46 10.03 7.56 -11.83
N GLY A 47 9.62 7.08 -10.65
CA GLY A 47 9.98 7.73 -9.37
C GLY A 47 10.46 6.79 -8.25
N LEU A 48 10.18 5.49 -8.35
CA LEU A 48 10.45 4.53 -7.27
C LEU A 48 11.69 3.64 -7.50
N MET A 49 12.39 3.83 -8.62
CA MET A 49 13.45 2.93 -9.08
C MET A 49 14.86 3.27 -8.55
N ASP A 50 15.04 4.40 -7.88
CA ASP A 50 16.36 4.79 -7.33
C ASP A 50 16.67 4.15 -5.97
N GLY A 51 15.80 3.27 -5.46
CA GLY A 51 15.88 2.75 -4.09
C GLY A 51 15.43 1.30 -3.91
N PHE A 52 15.54 0.44 -4.93
CA PHE A 52 15.12 -0.98 -4.88
C PHE A 52 15.85 -1.85 -3.82
N PHE A 53 16.55 -1.23 -2.86
CA PHE A 53 17.12 -1.84 -1.67
C PHE A 53 16.71 -1.02 -0.42
N GLY A 54 15.41 -0.93 -0.15
CA GLY A 54 14.95 -0.06 0.94
C GLY A 54 13.46 -0.10 1.24
N ILE A 55 12.78 -1.24 1.04
CA ILE A 55 11.47 -1.42 1.66
C ILE A 55 11.73 -1.51 3.17
N ALA A 56 11.70 -0.36 3.85
CA ALA A 56 11.73 -0.35 5.29
C ALA A 56 10.49 -1.14 5.73
N PRO A 57 10.65 -2.22 6.52
CA PRO A 57 9.50 -2.93 7.05
C PRO A 57 8.64 -1.90 7.79
N THR A 58 7.38 -1.78 7.38
CA THR A 58 6.40 -1.11 8.26
C THR A 58 6.47 -1.85 9.59
N LYS A 59 6.43 -1.13 10.72
CA LYS A 59 6.73 -1.69 12.05
C LYS A 59 5.87 -2.91 12.43
N ASN A 60 4.82 -3.21 11.66
CA ASN A 60 3.85 -4.28 11.87
C ASN A 60 3.56 -5.08 10.59
N ASP A 61 4.57 -5.39 9.77
CA ASP A 61 4.36 -6.28 8.62
C ASP A 61 4.27 -7.76 9.07
N PRO A 62 3.10 -8.42 8.96
CA PRO A 62 2.91 -9.80 9.41
C PRO A 62 3.49 -10.87 8.46
N TYR A 63 4.10 -10.47 7.32
CA TYR A 63 4.64 -11.40 6.31
C TYR A 63 6.18 -11.41 6.26
N GLN A 64 6.85 -10.83 7.25
CA GLN A 64 8.31 -10.83 7.34
C GLN A 64 8.92 -12.20 7.75
N GLU A 65 8.08 -13.20 8.07
CA GLU A 65 8.49 -14.54 8.53
C GLU A 65 8.09 -15.70 7.58
N LEU A 66 7.63 -15.42 6.35
CA LEU A 66 7.34 -16.43 5.32
C LEU A 66 8.44 -16.49 4.25
#